data_AF-A0A5B8KU75-F1
#
_entry.id   AF-A0A5B8KU75-F1
#
_cell.length_a   1.000
_cell.length_b   1.000
_cell.length_c   1.000
_cell.angle_alpha   90.00
_cell.angle_beta   90.00
_cell.angle_gamma   90.00
#
_symmetry.space_group_name_H-M   'P 1'
#
loop_
_entity.id
_entity.type
_entity.pdbx_description
1 polymer ?
#
loop_
_entity_poly.entity_id
_entity_poly.type
_entity_poly.pdbx_seq_one_letter_code
_entity_poly.pdbx_strand_id
1 'polypeptide(L)'
;MDALQFAIARFLAAKALQKSRTTYQQVGEAVGWSHPTGRGLGRNLEVILHELADRGLPPLTTILVKKGERHPAEDAMTYIRGVLGAIDIEAAQQEVFAFDWASVPDLAPTADTLPDGRQAWLTSFWGFDPASWGCIGFADEARRTRYLSNSKPGTLVATYVTKGKGPENMRGKVVGVLEISHEIGHAREFISGDRWAEKELDPDSRGKWLFAVKATRAWRIIPEDWRQVEDLFPQAYGSSHPEFIGASGVPLPTEEAAKLYELDVYEVPVYGQTNPVDPTIQTLESALSPSRAVRPASQPYWVGETDGPKHLYILRLAGDIAAYLGRGIDELEDKHIIKVGFSKSPQARRDQIQSAYPRGAFNWEVFKPSPQPDTAPYANADIAIAGEDAMKKRLVDDGAEVLGGEFFLADDGLIYRTWAAGNNAAKAAQESN
;
A
#
# COMPACT_ATOMS: atom_id res chain seq x y z
N MET A 1 0.63 -12.57 34.14
CA MET A 1 1.31 -13.11 32.93
C MET A 1 2.60 -12.34 32.60
N ASP A 2 3.61 -12.98 32.00
CA ASP A 2 4.82 -12.34 31.43
C ASP A 2 4.67 -12.00 29.93
N ALA A 3 5.69 -11.36 29.33
CA ALA A 3 5.64 -10.90 27.94
C ALA A 3 5.38 -12.04 26.93
N LEU A 4 5.96 -13.22 27.16
CA LEU A 4 5.75 -14.39 26.30
C LEU A 4 4.33 -14.92 26.44
N GLN A 5 3.81 -15.00 27.68
CA GLN A 5 2.45 -15.45 27.95
C GLN A 5 1.41 -14.50 27.34
N PHE A 6 1.66 -13.18 27.40
CA PHE A 6 0.84 -12.21 26.67
C PHE A 6 0.90 -12.42 25.16
N ALA A 7 2.07 -12.66 24.58
CA ALA A 7 2.20 -12.94 23.14
C ALA A 7 1.42 -14.20 22.72
N ILE A 8 1.50 -15.27 23.51
CA ILE A 8 0.72 -16.50 23.29
C ILE A 8 -0.78 -16.19 23.37
N ALA A 9 -1.23 -15.50 24.42
CA ALA A 9 -2.64 -15.20 24.63
C ALA A 9 -3.21 -14.32 23.50
N ARG A 10 -2.47 -13.29 23.04
CA ARG A 10 -2.85 -12.45 21.90
C ARG A 10 -2.97 -13.23 20.60
N PHE A 11 -2.03 -14.15 20.35
CA PHE A 11 -2.11 -15.02 19.17
C PHE A 11 -3.36 -15.91 19.21
N LEU A 12 -3.68 -16.50 20.37
CA LEU A 12 -4.90 -17.28 20.54
C LEU A 12 -6.16 -16.41 20.36
N ALA A 13 -6.18 -15.20 20.92
CA ALA A 13 -7.28 -14.25 20.75
C ALA A 13 -7.49 -13.87 19.27
N ALA A 14 -6.40 -13.65 18.52
CA ALA A 14 -6.46 -13.41 17.07
C ALA A 14 -7.08 -14.59 16.32
N LYS A 15 -6.74 -15.83 16.70
CA LYS A 15 -7.33 -17.04 16.11
C LYS A 15 -8.80 -17.21 16.48
N ALA A 16 -9.17 -16.84 17.70
CA ALA A 16 -10.55 -16.86 18.17
C ALA A 16 -11.43 -15.87 17.37
N LEU A 17 -10.95 -14.65 17.13
CA LEU A 17 -11.63 -13.66 16.27
C LEU A 17 -11.84 -14.16 14.84
N GLN A 18 -10.90 -14.96 14.32
CA GLN A 18 -11.00 -15.64 13.03
C GLN A 18 -11.89 -16.90 13.07
N LYS A 19 -12.51 -17.22 14.21
CA LYS A 19 -13.30 -18.44 14.46
C LYS A 19 -12.54 -19.72 14.09
N SER A 20 -11.24 -19.71 14.36
CA SER A 20 -10.32 -20.76 13.95
C SER A 20 -9.62 -21.39 15.15
N ARG A 21 -9.46 -22.71 15.10
CA ARG A 21 -8.60 -23.45 16.05
C ARG A 21 -7.15 -23.37 15.59
N THR A 22 -6.21 -23.56 16.49
CA THR A 22 -4.78 -23.55 16.19
C THR A 22 -4.05 -24.70 16.85
N THR A 23 -2.83 -24.98 16.41
CA THR A 23 -2.00 -26.07 16.93
C THR A 23 -0.84 -25.55 17.77
N TYR A 24 -0.30 -26.42 18.64
CA TYR A 24 0.90 -26.12 19.46
C TYR A 24 2.10 -25.68 18.60
N GLN A 25 2.26 -26.27 17.42
CA GLN A 25 3.28 -25.88 16.46
C GLN A 25 3.05 -24.44 15.97
N GLN A 26 1.83 -24.11 15.54
CA GLN A 26 1.50 -22.77 15.05
C GLN A 26 1.65 -21.69 16.14
N VAL A 27 1.28 -22.00 17.38
CA VAL A 27 1.55 -21.10 18.53
C VAL A 27 3.05 -20.93 18.71
N GLY A 28 3.81 -22.02 18.72
CA GLY A 28 5.26 -21.98 18.87
C GLY A 28 5.94 -21.14 17.80
N GLU A 29 5.56 -21.34 16.53
CA GLU A 29 6.05 -20.54 15.39
C GLU A 29 5.72 -19.05 15.56
N ALA A 30 4.48 -18.74 15.98
CA ALA A 30 4.03 -17.36 16.11
C ALA A 30 4.75 -16.57 17.22
N VAL A 31 5.19 -17.23 18.29
CA VAL A 31 5.86 -16.58 19.43
C VAL A 31 7.38 -16.82 19.46
N GLY A 32 7.95 -17.33 18.37
CA GLY A 32 9.40 -17.59 18.27
C GLY A 32 9.89 -18.69 19.22
N TRP A 33 9.03 -19.63 19.60
CA TRP A 33 9.38 -20.75 20.47
C TRP A 33 10.28 -21.75 19.74
N SER A 34 11.44 -22.06 20.32
CA SER A 34 12.51 -22.81 19.66
C SER A 34 12.21 -24.30 19.40
N HIS A 35 11.13 -24.85 19.96
CA HIS A 35 10.81 -26.27 19.80
C HIS A 35 9.83 -26.52 18.63
N PRO A 36 10.19 -27.37 17.63
CA PRO A 36 9.45 -27.53 16.37
C PRO A 36 8.02 -28.07 16.51
N THR A 37 7.68 -28.68 17.66
CA THR A 37 6.34 -29.20 17.97
C THR A 37 5.60 -28.41 19.03
N GLY A 38 6.16 -27.28 19.50
CA GLY A 38 5.60 -26.52 20.63
C GLY A 38 5.76 -27.20 22.01
N ARG A 39 6.59 -28.24 22.12
CA ARG A 39 6.88 -28.88 23.41
C ARG A 39 7.43 -27.85 24.40
N GLY A 40 6.95 -27.92 25.65
CA GLY A 40 7.35 -27.00 26.72
C GLY A 40 6.42 -25.79 26.90
N LEU A 41 5.48 -25.55 25.99
CA LEU A 41 4.50 -24.46 26.12
C LEU A 41 3.50 -24.67 27.28
N GLY A 42 3.33 -25.90 27.76
CA GLY A 42 2.31 -26.25 28.77
C GLY A 42 2.32 -25.36 30.01
N ARG A 43 3.50 -25.05 30.57
CA ARG A 43 3.62 -24.17 31.75
C ARG A 43 3.13 -22.75 31.48
N ASN A 44 3.37 -22.21 30.28
CA ASN A 44 2.89 -20.88 29.91
C ASN A 44 1.37 -20.89 29.68
N LEU A 45 0.86 -21.94 29.04
CA LEU A 45 -0.58 -22.11 28.78
C LEU A 45 -1.37 -22.28 30.08
N GLU A 46 -0.80 -22.93 31.09
CA GLU A 46 -1.39 -23.05 32.42
C GLU A 46 -1.53 -21.69 33.10
N VAL A 47 -0.49 -20.85 33.05
CA VAL A 47 -0.56 -19.48 33.60
C VAL A 47 -1.62 -18.64 32.88
N ILE A 48 -1.69 -18.74 31.55
CA ILE A 48 -2.72 -18.04 30.76
C ILE A 48 -4.12 -18.52 31.15
N LEU A 49 -4.32 -19.84 31.27
CA LEU A 49 -5.62 -20.40 31.63
C LEU A 49 -6.10 -19.91 33.00
N HIS A 50 -5.22 -19.91 34.01
CA HIS A 50 -5.55 -19.40 35.34
C HIS A 50 -5.88 -17.91 35.32
N GLU A 51 -5.06 -17.10 34.65
CA GLU A 51 -5.30 -15.66 34.55
C GLU A 51 -6.64 -15.34 33.88
N LEU A 52 -7.01 -16.05 32.81
CA LEU A 52 -8.30 -15.86 32.14
C LEU A 52 -9.46 -16.28 33.04
N ALA A 53 -9.33 -17.41 33.75
CA ALA A 53 -10.34 -17.89 34.69
C ALA A 53 -10.57 -16.89 35.82
N ASP A 54 -9.49 -16.37 36.42
CA ASP A 54 -9.53 -15.38 37.51
C ASP A 54 -10.20 -14.06 37.06
N ARG A 55 -10.05 -13.70 35.78
CA ARG A 55 -10.69 -12.54 35.15
C ARG A 55 -12.12 -12.81 34.67
N GLY A 56 -12.63 -14.03 34.79
CA GLY A 56 -13.94 -14.44 34.27
C GLY A 56 -14.02 -14.37 32.74
N LEU A 57 -12.90 -14.53 32.04
CA LEU A 57 -12.81 -14.52 30.58
C LEU A 57 -12.94 -15.95 30.02
N PRO A 58 -13.42 -16.10 28.77
CA PRO A 58 -13.52 -17.42 28.16
C PRO A 58 -12.15 -18.11 28.01
N PRO A 59 -12.10 -19.45 28.14
CA PRO A 59 -10.82 -20.16 28.24
C PRO A 59 -10.14 -20.34 26.87
N LEU A 60 -9.36 -19.35 26.45
CA LEU A 60 -8.66 -19.31 25.14
C LEU A 60 -7.86 -20.57 24.83
N THR A 61 -7.30 -21.25 25.83
CA THR A 61 -6.49 -22.45 25.61
C THR A 61 -7.32 -23.63 25.07
N THR A 62 -8.65 -23.59 25.13
CA THR A 62 -9.54 -24.64 24.59
C THR A 62 -9.54 -24.73 23.06
N ILE A 63 -9.13 -23.68 22.35
CA ILE A 63 -8.99 -23.69 20.87
C ILE A 63 -7.62 -24.19 20.40
N LEU A 64 -6.74 -24.56 21.34
CA LEU A 64 -5.43 -25.16 21.06
C LEU A 64 -5.54 -26.69 21.00
N VAL A 65 -5.32 -27.24 19.82
CA VAL A 65 -5.57 -28.66 19.52
C VAL A 65 -4.36 -29.33 18.87
N LYS A 66 -4.36 -30.67 18.83
CA LYS A 66 -3.42 -31.39 17.95
C LYS A 66 -3.86 -31.27 16.50
N LYS A 67 -2.90 -31.39 15.59
CA LYS A 67 -3.18 -31.32 14.15
C LYS A 67 -4.20 -32.39 13.75
N GLY A 68 -5.31 -31.97 13.16
CA GLY A 68 -6.41 -32.85 12.72
C GLY A 68 -7.45 -33.16 13.80
N GLU A 69 -7.26 -32.71 15.04
CA GLU A 69 -8.20 -32.90 16.13
C GLU A 69 -9.11 -31.67 16.32
N ARG A 70 -10.28 -31.89 16.92
CA ARG A 70 -11.23 -30.81 17.25
C ARG A 70 -11.12 -30.35 18.70
N HIS A 71 -10.59 -31.20 19.58
CA HIS A 71 -10.49 -30.97 21.01
C HIS A 71 -9.02 -30.89 21.45
N PRO A 72 -8.73 -30.24 22.59
CA PRO A 72 -7.41 -30.27 23.19
C PRO A 72 -6.97 -31.72 23.48
N ALA A 73 -5.66 -31.93 23.51
CA ALA A 73 -5.08 -33.21 23.86
C ALA A 73 -5.51 -33.67 25.27
N GLU A 74 -5.58 -34.97 25.51
CA GLU A 74 -6.12 -35.54 26.77
C GLU A 74 -5.36 -35.09 28.04
N ASP A 75 -4.04 -34.90 27.92
CA ASP A 75 -3.22 -34.30 28.96
C ASP A 75 -3.62 -32.84 29.22
N ALA A 76 -3.73 -32.01 28.17
CA ALA A 76 -4.21 -30.63 28.28
C ALA A 76 -5.64 -30.55 28.85
N MET A 77 -6.51 -31.48 28.46
CA MET A 77 -7.88 -31.62 28.97
C MET A 77 -7.93 -31.89 30.47
N THR A 78 -6.99 -32.68 30.98
CA THR A 78 -6.86 -32.96 32.42
C THR A 78 -6.56 -31.67 33.18
N TYR A 79 -5.64 -30.84 32.68
CA TYR A 79 -5.31 -29.55 33.28
C TYR A 79 -6.46 -28.55 33.17
N ILE A 80 -7.08 -28.43 31.99
CA ILE A 80 -8.22 -27.51 31.78
C ILE A 80 -9.35 -27.80 32.76
N ARG A 81 -9.68 -29.09 32.95
CA ARG A 81 -10.69 -29.51 33.93
C ARG A 81 -10.25 -29.33 35.37
N GLY A 82 -8.96 -29.40 35.65
CA GLY A 82 -8.41 -29.08 36.96
C GLY A 82 -8.63 -27.62 37.37
N VAL A 83 -8.56 -26.70 36.41
CA VAL A 83 -8.74 -25.25 36.66
C VAL A 83 -10.21 -24.83 36.59
N LEU A 84 -10.92 -25.25 35.54
CA LEU A 84 -12.29 -24.77 35.26
C LEU A 84 -13.38 -25.73 35.75
N GLY A 85 -13.01 -26.90 36.29
CA GLY A 85 -13.94 -27.96 36.64
C GLY A 85 -14.47 -28.74 35.44
N ALA A 86 -15.61 -29.40 35.62
CA ALA A 86 -16.25 -30.17 34.56
C ALA A 86 -16.91 -29.24 33.52
N ILE A 87 -16.18 -28.92 32.46
CA ILE A 87 -16.67 -28.09 31.34
C ILE A 87 -17.02 -28.93 30.11
N ASP A 88 -17.99 -28.45 29.34
CA ASP A 88 -18.22 -28.86 27.96
C ASP A 88 -17.28 -28.06 27.04
N ILE A 89 -16.36 -28.77 26.36
CA ILE A 89 -15.35 -28.15 25.50
C ILE A 89 -15.95 -27.52 24.27
N GLU A 90 -17.02 -28.10 23.71
CA GLU A 90 -17.62 -27.56 22.51
C GLU A 90 -18.30 -26.23 22.83
N ALA A 91 -19.03 -26.17 23.95
CA ALA A 91 -19.60 -24.93 24.46
C ALA A 91 -18.51 -23.89 24.78
N ALA A 92 -17.44 -24.28 25.47
CA ALA A 92 -16.34 -23.38 25.82
C ALA A 92 -15.61 -22.82 24.57
N GLN A 93 -15.40 -23.64 23.54
CA GLN A 93 -14.83 -23.18 22.27
C GLN A 93 -15.76 -22.17 21.58
N GLN A 94 -17.08 -22.42 21.58
CA GLN A 94 -18.05 -21.48 21.01
C GLN A 94 -18.07 -20.15 21.76
N GLU A 95 -17.96 -20.19 23.09
CA GLU A 95 -17.85 -18.98 23.91
C GLU A 95 -16.60 -18.18 23.55
N VAL A 96 -15.45 -18.86 23.42
CA VAL A 96 -14.19 -18.23 22.97
C VAL A 96 -14.36 -17.58 21.58
N PHE A 97 -15.06 -18.22 20.64
CA PHE A 97 -15.29 -17.66 19.30
C PHE A 97 -16.34 -16.56 19.25
N ALA A 98 -17.26 -16.52 20.21
CA ALA A 98 -18.31 -15.51 20.30
C ALA A 98 -17.87 -14.26 21.07
N PHE A 99 -16.83 -14.37 21.90
CA PHE A 99 -16.34 -13.30 22.74
C PHE A 99 -15.63 -12.19 21.95
N ASP A 100 -15.87 -10.94 22.34
CA ASP A 100 -15.22 -9.78 21.75
C ASP A 100 -13.83 -9.57 22.35
N TRP A 101 -12.84 -10.26 21.81
CA TRP A 101 -11.45 -10.15 22.27
C TRP A 101 -10.83 -8.77 22.02
N ALA A 102 -11.41 -7.92 21.16
CA ALA A 102 -10.95 -6.55 20.99
C ALA A 102 -11.29 -5.67 22.21
N SER A 103 -12.27 -6.08 23.03
CA SER A 103 -12.66 -5.37 24.25
C SER A 103 -11.70 -5.54 25.42
N VAL A 104 -10.68 -6.40 25.30
CA VAL A 104 -9.69 -6.70 26.36
C VAL A 104 -8.32 -6.18 25.92
N PRO A 105 -7.93 -4.93 26.25
CA PRO A 105 -6.83 -4.23 25.57
C PRO A 105 -5.46 -4.91 25.64
N ASP A 106 -5.18 -5.62 26.74
CA ASP A 106 -3.91 -6.32 26.94
C ASP A 106 -3.83 -7.66 26.19
N LEU A 107 -4.98 -8.23 25.83
CA LEU A 107 -5.12 -9.49 25.08
C LEU A 107 -5.60 -9.28 23.64
N ALA A 108 -6.06 -8.08 23.30
CA ALA A 108 -6.38 -7.69 21.95
C ALA A 108 -5.17 -8.00 21.06
N PRO A 109 -5.39 -8.60 19.87
CA PRO A 109 -4.29 -8.85 18.94
C PRO A 109 -3.47 -7.59 18.77
N THR A 110 -2.18 -7.66 19.08
CA THR A 110 -1.28 -6.56 18.81
C THR A 110 -1.32 -6.30 17.30
N ALA A 111 -1.39 -5.02 16.91
CA ALA A 111 -1.21 -4.59 15.52
C ALA A 111 0.16 -5.02 14.94
N ASP A 112 1.04 -5.60 15.76
CA ASP A 112 2.38 -6.10 15.41
C ASP A 112 2.40 -7.34 14.50
N THR A 113 1.25 -7.94 14.15
CA THR A 113 1.18 -8.79 12.96
C THR A 113 0.84 -7.93 11.76
N LEU A 114 1.75 -7.87 10.79
CA LEU A 114 1.52 -7.29 9.46
C LEU A 114 0.10 -7.65 8.96
N PRO A 115 -0.62 -6.77 8.23
CA PRO A 115 -1.97 -7.07 7.75
C PRO A 115 -2.05 -8.48 7.16
N ASP A 116 -2.94 -9.31 7.72
CA ASP A 116 -3.17 -10.72 7.37
C ASP A 116 -1.97 -11.70 7.52
N GLY A 117 -0.84 -11.32 8.12
CA GLY A 117 0.36 -12.15 8.21
C GLY A 117 1.15 -12.28 6.90
N ARG A 118 1.01 -11.29 6.01
CA ARG A 118 1.68 -11.26 4.70
C ARG A 118 3.19 -11.04 4.86
N GLN A 119 3.97 -11.73 4.01
CA GLN A 119 5.40 -11.50 3.90
C GLN A 119 5.67 -10.28 3.01
N ALA A 120 6.75 -9.57 3.29
CA ALA A 120 7.24 -8.48 2.46
C ALA A 120 8.66 -8.81 1.94
N TRP A 121 8.92 -8.50 0.68
CA TRP A 121 10.17 -8.75 -0.02
C TRP A 121 10.63 -7.47 -0.72
N LEU A 122 11.92 -7.37 -0.99
CA LEU A 122 12.55 -6.30 -1.74
C LEU A 122 13.11 -6.83 -3.05
N THR A 123 12.84 -6.14 -4.15
CA THR A 123 13.46 -6.37 -5.47
C THR A 123 13.77 -5.06 -6.18
N SER A 124 14.49 -5.13 -7.31
CA SER A 124 14.91 -3.96 -8.08
C SER A 124 14.47 -4.02 -9.54
N PHE A 125 13.81 -2.99 -10.05
CA PHE A 125 13.43 -2.86 -11.46
C PHE A 125 14.11 -1.65 -12.14
N TRP A 126 13.99 -1.52 -13.46
CA TRP A 126 14.42 -0.33 -14.22
C TRP A 126 13.31 0.74 -14.33
N GLY A 127 12.21 0.56 -13.62
CA GLY A 127 11.04 1.42 -13.61
C GLY A 127 9.86 0.69 -12.96
N PHE A 128 8.74 1.38 -12.77
CA PHE A 128 7.55 0.79 -12.16
C PHE A 128 6.27 1.14 -12.94
N ASP A 129 5.92 0.27 -13.89
CA ASP A 129 4.75 0.39 -14.77
C ASP A 129 3.93 -0.92 -14.79
N PRO A 130 3.30 -1.29 -13.67
CA PRO A 130 2.60 -2.58 -13.54
C PRO A 130 1.45 -2.77 -14.55
N ALA A 131 0.87 -1.69 -15.05
CA ALA A 131 -0.20 -1.71 -16.04
C ALA A 131 0.27 -2.30 -17.39
N SER A 132 1.57 -2.20 -17.68
CA SER A 132 2.17 -2.75 -18.89
C SER A 132 3.19 -3.87 -18.61
N TRP A 133 3.61 -4.02 -17.34
CA TRP A 133 4.56 -5.02 -16.83
C TRP A 133 4.02 -5.68 -15.54
N GLY A 134 3.11 -6.64 -15.68
CA GLY A 134 2.33 -7.21 -14.57
C GLY A 134 2.97 -8.40 -13.84
N CYS A 135 4.31 -8.45 -13.75
CA CYS A 135 5.01 -9.58 -13.13
C CYS A 135 6.38 -9.22 -12.56
N ILE A 136 6.89 -10.10 -11.69
CA ILE A 136 8.33 -10.18 -11.38
C ILE A 136 8.98 -11.21 -12.31
N GLY A 137 10.14 -10.86 -12.87
CA GLY A 137 10.86 -11.70 -13.83
C GLY A 137 12.21 -12.18 -13.29
N PHE A 138 12.57 -13.41 -13.64
CA PHE A 138 13.78 -14.09 -13.19
C PHE A 138 14.62 -14.54 -14.40
N ALA A 139 15.95 -14.44 -14.26
CA ALA A 139 16.87 -14.81 -15.32
C ALA A 139 16.82 -16.31 -15.66
N ASP A 140 16.51 -17.15 -14.68
CA ASP A 140 16.42 -18.59 -14.82
C ASP A 140 15.33 -19.18 -13.91
N GLU A 141 14.90 -20.40 -14.25
CA GLU A 141 13.84 -21.10 -13.54
C GLU A 141 14.22 -21.48 -12.09
N ALA A 142 15.50 -21.72 -11.83
CA ALA A 142 15.98 -22.09 -10.50
C ALA A 142 15.81 -20.93 -9.51
N ARG A 143 16.12 -19.70 -9.94
CA ARG A 143 15.87 -18.48 -9.15
C ARG A 143 14.38 -18.26 -8.89
N ARG A 144 13.53 -18.40 -9.91
CA ARG A 144 12.07 -18.33 -9.73
C ARG A 144 11.59 -19.36 -8.72
N THR A 145 12.06 -20.60 -8.83
CA THR A 145 11.68 -21.71 -7.94
C THR A 145 12.12 -21.45 -6.51
N ARG A 146 13.34 -20.94 -6.31
CA ARG A 146 13.84 -20.53 -5.00
C ARG A 146 13.02 -19.39 -4.40
N TYR A 147 12.62 -18.40 -5.19
CA TYR A 147 11.73 -17.35 -4.71
C TYR A 147 10.42 -17.95 -4.20
N LEU A 148 9.75 -18.77 -5.03
CA LEU A 148 8.47 -19.40 -4.69
C LEU A 148 8.53 -20.33 -3.48
N SER A 149 9.67 -21.02 -3.26
CA SER A 149 9.83 -21.89 -2.08
C SER A 149 9.97 -21.11 -0.78
N ASN A 150 10.33 -19.83 -0.85
CA ASN A 150 10.56 -18.96 0.31
C ASN A 150 9.46 -17.91 0.50
N SER A 151 8.59 -17.70 -0.50
CA SER A 151 7.45 -16.78 -0.45
C SER A 151 6.11 -17.52 -0.34
N LYS A 152 5.02 -16.78 -0.18
CA LYS A 152 3.64 -17.31 -0.23
C LYS A 152 2.75 -16.47 -1.15
N PRO A 153 1.65 -17.02 -1.72
CA PRO A 153 0.65 -16.20 -2.41
C PRO A 153 0.19 -15.03 -1.53
N GLY A 154 0.05 -13.84 -2.13
CA GLY A 154 -0.26 -12.61 -1.41
C GLY A 154 0.95 -11.91 -0.77
N THR A 155 2.17 -12.43 -1.00
CA THR A 155 3.42 -11.74 -0.62
C THR A 155 3.50 -10.39 -1.32
N LEU A 156 3.89 -9.38 -0.55
CA LEU A 156 4.16 -8.04 -1.05
C LEU A 156 5.62 -7.92 -1.47
N VAL A 157 5.86 -7.33 -2.63
CA VAL A 157 7.20 -7.08 -3.16
C VAL A 157 7.39 -5.58 -3.36
N ALA A 158 8.10 -4.96 -2.43
CA ALA A 158 8.60 -3.60 -2.56
C ALA A 158 9.61 -3.53 -3.69
N THR A 159 9.42 -2.56 -4.59
CA THR A 159 10.24 -2.39 -5.78
C THR A 159 10.96 -1.05 -5.70
N TYR A 160 12.30 -1.10 -5.70
CA TYR A 160 13.12 0.09 -5.90
C TYR A 160 13.65 0.16 -7.34
N VAL A 161 13.89 1.37 -7.83
CA VAL A 161 14.51 1.54 -9.16
C VAL A 161 16.03 1.48 -9.01
N THR A 162 16.68 0.68 -9.86
CA THR A 162 18.13 0.52 -9.80
C THR A 162 18.85 1.87 -9.95
N LYS A 163 19.98 2.05 -9.27
CA LYS A 163 20.72 3.34 -9.31
C LYS A 163 21.32 3.66 -10.67
N GLY A 164 21.67 2.63 -11.45
CA GLY A 164 22.33 2.78 -12.75
C GLY A 164 21.38 2.87 -13.95
N LYS A 165 20.09 2.55 -13.80
CA LYS A 165 19.12 2.50 -14.90
C LYS A 165 17.74 2.98 -14.49
N GLY A 166 16.92 3.33 -15.48
CA GLY A 166 15.57 3.85 -15.27
C GLY A 166 15.48 5.37 -15.12
N PRO A 167 14.27 5.90 -14.88
CA PRO A 167 14.01 7.33 -14.75
C PRO A 167 14.83 7.96 -13.62
N GLU A 168 15.52 9.06 -13.92
CA GLU A 168 16.50 9.69 -13.00
C GLU A 168 15.91 10.04 -11.63
N ASN A 169 14.69 10.56 -11.60
CA ASN A 169 13.98 10.93 -10.38
C ASN A 169 13.59 9.74 -9.47
N MET A 170 13.58 8.52 -10.02
CA MET A 170 13.23 7.29 -9.30
C MET A 170 14.46 6.51 -8.82
N ARG A 171 15.64 6.74 -9.42
CA ARG A 171 16.85 5.92 -9.16
C ARG A 171 17.19 5.86 -7.67
N GLY A 172 17.39 4.64 -7.18
CA GLY A 172 17.70 4.34 -5.78
C GLY A 172 16.48 4.38 -4.86
N LYS A 173 15.31 4.83 -5.32
CA LYS A 173 14.13 5.02 -4.49
C LYS A 173 13.16 3.84 -4.59
N VAL A 174 12.44 3.59 -3.49
CA VAL A 174 11.32 2.64 -3.46
C VAL A 174 10.08 3.35 -4.01
N VAL A 175 9.51 2.82 -5.10
CA VAL A 175 8.50 3.54 -5.90
C VAL A 175 7.15 2.82 -5.99
N GLY A 176 7.09 1.56 -5.60
CA GLY A 176 5.84 0.82 -5.60
C GLY A 176 5.95 -0.57 -5.00
N VAL A 177 4.79 -1.21 -4.89
CA VAL A 177 4.61 -2.52 -4.27
C VAL A 177 3.76 -3.39 -5.18
N LEU A 178 4.16 -4.65 -5.36
CA LEU A 178 3.38 -5.68 -6.07
C LEU A 178 2.86 -6.72 -5.09
N GLU A 179 1.61 -7.14 -5.24
CA GLU A 179 1.09 -8.37 -4.62
C GLU A 179 1.28 -9.54 -5.59
N ILE A 180 1.89 -10.64 -5.14
CA ILE A 180 2.28 -11.74 -6.02
C ILE A 180 1.39 -12.98 -5.84
N SER A 181 0.95 -13.58 -6.94
CA SER A 181 -0.03 -14.67 -6.93
C SER A 181 0.56 -16.09 -6.80
N HIS A 182 1.84 -16.26 -7.12
CA HIS A 182 2.50 -17.55 -7.38
C HIS A 182 2.08 -18.27 -8.68
N GLU A 183 1.26 -17.65 -9.52
CA GLU A 183 1.01 -18.13 -10.89
C GLU A 183 2.28 -17.91 -11.73
N ILE A 184 2.87 -19.01 -12.22
CA ILE A 184 4.10 -19.01 -13.01
C ILE A 184 3.79 -19.00 -14.50
N GLY A 185 4.67 -18.38 -15.28
CA GLY A 185 4.57 -18.37 -16.74
C GLY A 185 5.80 -17.77 -17.39
N HIS A 186 5.74 -17.64 -18.72
CA HIS A 186 6.73 -16.86 -19.44
C HIS A 186 6.39 -15.36 -19.31
N ALA A 187 7.40 -14.50 -19.17
CA ALA A 187 7.20 -13.07 -18.95
C ALA A 187 6.32 -12.39 -20.02
N ARG A 188 6.43 -12.82 -21.28
CA ARG A 188 5.55 -12.40 -22.40
C ARG A 188 4.04 -12.56 -22.15
N GLU A 189 3.64 -13.46 -21.26
CA GLU A 189 2.23 -13.71 -20.93
C GLU A 189 1.69 -12.68 -19.93
N PHE A 190 2.58 -12.00 -19.20
CA PHE A 190 2.25 -11.04 -18.15
C PHE A 190 2.75 -9.62 -18.44
N ILE A 191 3.30 -9.39 -19.63
CA ILE A 191 3.78 -8.10 -20.11
C ILE A 191 2.98 -7.76 -21.38
N SER A 192 2.54 -6.52 -21.49
CA SER A 192 1.85 -6.03 -22.70
C SER A 192 2.71 -6.23 -23.96
N GLY A 193 2.07 -6.53 -25.09
CA GLY A 193 2.76 -6.81 -26.35
C GLY A 193 3.75 -5.72 -26.76
N ASP A 194 3.36 -4.45 -26.62
CA ASP A 194 4.23 -3.30 -26.95
C ASP A 194 5.45 -3.23 -26.05
N ARG A 195 5.27 -3.36 -24.72
CA ARG A 195 6.41 -3.38 -23.79
C ARG A 195 7.30 -4.60 -23.97
N TRP A 196 6.72 -5.74 -24.32
CA TRP A 196 7.50 -6.92 -24.64
C TRP A 196 8.37 -6.69 -25.89
N ALA A 197 7.80 -6.07 -26.93
CA ALA A 197 8.55 -5.71 -28.13
C ALA A 197 9.67 -4.70 -27.84
N GLU A 198 9.39 -3.64 -27.07
CA GLU A 198 10.41 -2.66 -26.62
C GLU A 198 11.55 -3.35 -25.87
N LYS A 199 11.23 -4.22 -24.91
CA LYS A 199 12.21 -5.01 -24.14
C LYS A 199 13.09 -5.88 -25.03
N GLU A 200 12.54 -6.50 -26.07
CA GLU A 200 13.28 -7.37 -26.99
C GLU A 200 14.09 -6.59 -28.04
N LEU A 201 13.79 -5.32 -28.26
CA LEU A 201 14.58 -4.41 -29.08
C LEU A 201 15.79 -3.84 -28.33
N ASP A 202 15.68 -3.62 -27.02
CA ASP A 202 16.78 -3.13 -26.18
C ASP A 202 17.86 -4.23 -25.97
N PRO A 203 19.10 -4.03 -26.44
CA PRO A 203 20.20 -4.99 -26.27
C PRO A 203 20.46 -5.38 -24.81
N ASP A 204 20.18 -4.48 -23.87
CA ASP A 204 20.48 -4.71 -22.46
C ASP A 204 19.41 -5.55 -21.75
N SER A 205 18.19 -5.65 -22.28
CA SER A 205 17.10 -6.45 -21.71
C SER A 205 16.63 -7.62 -22.58
N ARG A 206 17.04 -7.67 -23.84
CA ARG A 206 16.68 -8.73 -24.79
C ARG A 206 17.00 -10.12 -24.23
N GLY A 207 16.01 -11.02 -24.24
CA GLY A 207 16.17 -12.38 -23.76
C GLY A 207 16.36 -12.54 -22.24
N LYS A 208 16.33 -11.45 -21.45
CA LYS A 208 16.42 -11.51 -19.98
C LYS A 208 15.06 -11.63 -19.32
N TRP A 209 15.08 -12.16 -18.10
CA TRP A 209 13.93 -12.25 -17.19
C TRP A 209 12.71 -13.01 -17.75
N LEU A 210 12.96 -14.10 -18.48
CA LEU A 210 11.90 -14.84 -19.19
C LEU A 210 10.98 -15.63 -18.26
N PHE A 211 11.48 -16.04 -17.08
CA PHE A 211 10.71 -16.82 -16.12
C PHE A 211 9.99 -15.88 -15.17
N ALA A 212 8.66 -15.85 -15.19
CA ALA A 212 7.92 -14.85 -14.46
C ALA A 212 6.95 -15.45 -13.43
N VAL A 213 6.63 -14.63 -12.43
CA VAL A 213 5.54 -14.84 -11.49
C VAL A 213 4.61 -13.64 -11.57
N LYS A 214 3.33 -13.91 -11.80
CA LYS A 214 2.30 -12.89 -12.03
C LYS A 214 1.98 -12.07 -10.76
N ALA A 215 1.76 -10.78 -10.94
CA ALA A 215 1.21 -9.91 -9.92
C ALA A 215 -0.33 -9.89 -9.97
N THR A 216 -0.99 -9.84 -8.81
CA THR A 216 -2.45 -9.73 -8.69
C THR A 216 -2.92 -8.30 -8.53
N ARG A 217 -2.16 -7.51 -7.77
CA ARG A 217 -2.43 -6.10 -7.46
C ARG A 217 -1.12 -5.33 -7.43
N ALA A 218 -1.20 -4.02 -7.62
CA ALA A 218 -0.04 -3.15 -7.52
C ALA A 218 -0.43 -1.80 -6.94
N TRP A 219 0.48 -1.22 -6.17
CA TRP A 219 0.34 0.11 -5.63
C TRP A 219 1.54 0.97 -6.00
N ARG A 220 1.29 2.21 -6.40
CA ARG A 220 2.33 3.22 -6.55
C ARG A 220 2.44 3.99 -5.24
N ILE A 221 3.67 4.17 -4.78
CA ILE A 221 3.97 5.13 -3.71
C ILE A 221 3.91 6.53 -4.34
N ILE A 222 3.26 7.48 -3.67
CA ILE A 222 3.20 8.86 -4.17
C ILE A 222 4.63 9.42 -4.30
N PRO A 223 4.94 10.23 -5.33
CA PRO A 223 6.31 10.71 -5.55
C PRO A 223 6.93 11.47 -4.38
N GLU A 224 6.10 12.15 -3.59
CA GLU A 224 6.46 12.87 -2.37
C GLU A 224 6.97 11.94 -1.27
N ASP A 225 6.50 10.69 -1.23
CA ASP A 225 6.90 9.66 -0.25
C ASP A 225 8.03 8.75 -0.78
N TRP A 226 8.58 9.04 -1.96
CA TRP A 226 9.69 8.24 -2.48
C TRP A 226 10.96 8.44 -1.64
N ARG A 227 11.36 7.38 -0.94
CA ARG A 227 12.56 7.34 -0.10
C ARG A 227 13.65 6.49 -0.73
N GLN A 228 14.92 6.84 -0.44
CA GLN A 228 16.06 6.00 -0.83
C GLN A 228 15.93 4.63 -0.17
N VAL A 229 16.29 3.58 -0.92
CA VAL A 229 16.18 2.20 -0.45
C VAL A 229 17.05 1.95 0.78
N GLU A 230 18.19 2.63 0.90
CA GLU A 230 19.07 2.55 2.09
C GLU A 230 18.43 3.15 3.34
N ASP A 231 17.62 4.19 3.17
CA ASP A 231 16.97 4.88 4.30
C ASP A 231 15.75 4.10 4.78
N LEU A 232 15.01 3.51 3.84
CA LEU A 232 13.80 2.77 4.14
C LEU A 232 14.13 1.34 4.62
N PHE A 233 15.03 0.65 3.94
CA PHE A 233 15.38 -0.76 4.16
C PHE A 233 16.89 -1.00 4.36
N PRO A 234 17.53 -0.35 5.35
CA PRO A 234 18.99 -0.42 5.56
C PRO A 234 19.52 -1.84 5.76
N GLN A 235 18.78 -2.72 6.44
CA GLN A 235 19.18 -4.10 6.71
C GLN A 235 18.98 -4.98 5.47
N ALA A 236 17.80 -4.98 4.84
CA ALA A 236 17.56 -5.80 3.66
C ALA A 236 18.46 -5.39 2.47
N TYR A 237 18.66 -4.08 2.27
CA TYR A 237 19.53 -3.58 1.22
C TYR A 237 21.01 -3.74 1.56
N GLY A 238 21.42 -3.42 2.79
CA GLY A 238 22.82 -3.50 3.22
C GLY A 238 23.37 -4.92 3.38
N SER A 239 22.50 -5.92 3.60
CA SER A 239 22.90 -7.31 3.78
C SER A 239 23.13 -8.08 2.47
N SER A 240 22.78 -7.50 1.31
CA SER A 240 22.84 -8.20 0.02
C SER A 240 23.36 -7.31 -1.10
N HIS A 241 24.11 -7.89 -2.04
CA HIS A 241 24.58 -7.14 -3.21
C HIS A 241 23.38 -6.71 -4.08
N PRO A 242 23.34 -5.49 -4.64
CA PRO A 242 22.20 -5.00 -5.42
C PRO A 242 21.79 -5.92 -6.59
N GLU A 243 22.78 -6.54 -7.24
CA GLU A 243 22.53 -7.54 -8.29
C GLU A 243 21.79 -8.78 -7.78
N PHE A 244 22.10 -9.23 -6.56
CA PHE A 244 21.41 -10.36 -5.94
C PHE A 244 19.96 -9.99 -5.60
N ILE A 245 19.73 -8.79 -5.07
CA ILE A 245 18.39 -8.28 -4.78
C ILE A 245 17.55 -8.24 -6.06
N GLY A 246 18.09 -7.71 -7.16
CA GLY A 246 17.38 -7.70 -8.45
C GLY A 246 17.18 -9.07 -9.07
N ALA A 247 18.11 -10.01 -8.84
CA ALA A 247 18.06 -11.34 -9.45
C ALA A 247 17.16 -12.35 -8.72
N SER A 248 17.04 -12.23 -7.40
CA SER A 248 16.38 -13.24 -6.56
C SER A 248 15.38 -12.66 -5.56
N GLY A 249 15.39 -11.34 -5.34
CA GLY A 249 14.69 -10.72 -4.23
C GLY A 249 15.29 -11.09 -2.88
N VAL A 250 14.99 -10.29 -1.86
CA VAL A 250 15.35 -10.57 -0.47
C VAL A 250 14.15 -10.33 0.44
N PRO A 251 13.94 -11.13 1.50
CA PRO A 251 12.89 -10.87 2.46
C PRO A 251 13.17 -9.57 3.24
N LEU A 252 12.13 -8.78 3.50
CA LEU A 252 12.20 -7.63 4.40
C LEU A 252 12.02 -8.11 5.86
N PRO A 253 12.89 -7.69 6.79
CA PRO A 253 12.63 -7.83 8.22
C PRO A 253 11.31 -7.16 8.61
N THR A 254 10.65 -7.65 9.67
CA THR A 254 9.35 -7.14 10.12
C THR A 254 9.36 -5.63 10.39
N GLU A 255 10.43 -5.13 11.02
CA GLU A 255 10.59 -3.69 11.32
C GLU A 255 10.70 -2.83 10.05
N GLU A 256 11.31 -3.36 8.99
CA GLU A 256 11.44 -2.68 7.70
C GLU A 256 10.14 -2.78 6.90
N ALA A 257 9.44 -3.91 6.98
CA ALA A 257 8.12 -4.08 6.42
C ALA A 257 7.12 -3.09 7.05
N ALA A 258 7.19 -2.83 8.37
CA ALA A 258 6.36 -1.84 9.05
C ALA A 258 6.44 -0.46 8.38
N LYS A 259 7.66 0.01 8.08
CA LYS A 259 7.88 1.28 7.38
C LYS A 259 7.28 1.33 5.97
N LEU A 260 7.19 0.18 5.30
CA LEU A 260 6.54 0.09 3.98
C LEU A 260 5.03 0.30 4.10
N TYR A 261 4.40 -0.19 5.18
CA TYR A 261 2.96 -0.07 5.40
C TYR A 261 2.50 1.36 5.71
N GLU A 262 3.40 2.17 6.25
CA GLU A 262 3.16 3.59 6.56
C GLU A 262 3.16 4.50 5.32
N LEU A 263 3.70 4.05 4.19
CA LEU A 263 3.80 4.87 2.99
C LEU A 263 2.45 5.13 2.35
N ASP A 264 2.27 6.35 1.84
CA ASP A 264 1.09 6.71 1.07
C ASP A 264 1.15 6.14 -0.34
N VAL A 265 0.09 5.41 -0.69
CA VAL A 265 -0.03 4.70 -1.94
C VAL A 265 -1.41 4.88 -2.58
N TYR A 266 -1.49 4.58 -3.86
CA TYR A 266 -2.75 4.39 -4.57
C TYR A 266 -2.66 3.15 -5.47
N GLU A 267 -3.77 2.42 -5.59
CA GLU A 267 -3.80 1.20 -6.40
C GLU A 267 -3.73 1.57 -7.89
N VAL A 268 -2.92 0.83 -8.63
CA VAL A 268 -2.75 1.00 -10.07
C VAL A 268 -3.05 -0.30 -10.80
N PRO A 269 -3.54 -0.24 -12.05
CA PRO A 269 -3.83 -1.44 -12.81
C PRO A 269 -2.59 -2.34 -12.98
N VAL A 270 -2.81 -3.65 -12.93
CA VAL A 270 -1.82 -4.65 -13.33
C VAL A 270 -2.18 -5.18 -14.72
N TYR A 271 -1.19 -5.41 -15.57
CA TYR A 271 -1.43 -5.99 -16.89
C TYR A 271 -2.18 -7.33 -16.78
N GLY A 272 -3.29 -7.46 -17.51
CA GLY A 272 -4.16 -8.63 -17.48
C GLY A 272 -5.20 -8.64 -16.34
N GLN A 273 -5.23 -7.61 -15.49
CA GLN A 273 -6.30 -7.41 -14.51
C GLN A 273 -7.56 -6.84 -15.18
N THR A 274 -8.72 -7.38 -14.82
CA THR A 274 -10.03 -6.93 -15.33
C THR A 274 -10.85 -6.17 -14.29
N ASN A 275 -10.47 -6.28 -13.01
CA ASN A 275 -11.18 -5.63 -11.92
C ASN A 275 -10.86 -4.12 -11.88
N PRO A 276 -11.85 -3.27 -11.59
CA PRO A 276 -11.61 -1.85 -11.33
C PRO A 276 -10.67 -1.69 -10.13
N VAL A 277 -9.78 -0.70 -10.21
CA VAL A 277 -8.85 -0.33 -9.14
C VAL A 277 -9.40 0.85 -8.35
N ASP A 278 -9.08 0.92 -7.07
CA ASP A 278 -9.38 2.08 -6.23
C ASP A 278 -8.19 3.06 -6.26
N PRO A 279 -8.32 4.22 -6.92
CA PRO A 279 -7.22 5.18 -7.05
C PRO A 279 -7.07 6.09 -5.82
N THR A 280 -7.79 5.84 -4.74
CA THR A 280 -7.74 6.63 -3.51
C THR A 280 -6.35 6.55 -2.87
N ILE A 281 -5.80 7.71 -2.48
CA ILE A 281 -4.53 7.79 -1.77
C ILE A 281 -4.78 7.46 -0.30
N GLN A 282 -4.06 6.46 0.21
CA GLN A 282 -4.16 5.99 1.58
C GLN A 282 -2.85 5.30 1.97
N THR A 283 -2.64 5.01 3.25
CA THR A 283 -1.49 4.19 3.66
C THR A 283 -1.59 2.79 3.05
N LEU A 284 -0.45 2.16 2.76
CA LEU A 284 -0.45 0.78 2.26
C LEU A 284 -1.13 -0.18 3.25
N GLU A 285 -1.01 0.05 4.55
CA GLU A 285 -1.76 -0.69 5.58
C GLU A 285 -3.29 -0.64 5.35
N SER A 286 -3.81 0.57 5.08
CA SER A 286 -5.24 0.79 4.84
C SER A 286 -5.68 0.14 3.54
N ALA A 287 -4.86 0.25 2.48
CA ALA A 287 -5.15 -0.34 1.16
C ALA A 287 -5.20 -1.88 1.15
N LEU A 288 -4.56 -2.52 2.14
CA LEU A 288 -4.53 -3.97 2.31
C LEU A 288 -5.62 -4.48 3.24
N SER A 289 -6.19 -3.62 4.07
CA SER A 289 -7.25 -3.99 4.99
C SER A 289 -8.52 -4.40 4.21
N PRO A 290 -9.18 -5.52 4.57
CA PRO A 290 -10.44 -5.90 3.94
C PRO A 290 -11.44 -4.76 4.03
N SER A 291 -12.09 -4.41 2.92
CA SER A 291 -13.14 -3.40 2.97
C SER A 291 -14.21 -3.86 3.96
N ARG A 292 -14.44 -3.05 5.00
CA ARG A 292 -15.59 -3.28 5.88
C ARG A 292 -16.82 -3.19 4.99
N ALA A 293 -17.72 -4.18 5.10
CA ALA A 293 -19.00 -4.13 4.42
C ALA A 293 -19.66 -2.78 4.75
N VAL A 294 -19.72 -1.90 3.75
CA VAL A 294 -20.42 -0.62 3.88
C VAL A 294 -21.89 -1.00 4.01
N ARG A 295 -22.46 -0.84 5.20
CA ARG A 295 -23.92 -0.91 5.35
C ARG A 295 -24.49 0.14 4.37
N PRO A 296 -25.53 -0.20 3.58
CA PRO A 296 -26.19 0.80 2.76
C PRO A 296 -26.53 2.00 3.65
N ALA A 297 -26.11 3.18 3.21
CA ALA A 297 -26.26 4.41 3.94
C ALA A 297 -27.74 4.66 4.26
N SER A 298 -28.14 4.50 5.52
CA SER A 298 -29.48 4.90 5.98
C SER A 298 -29.57 6.40 6.29
N GLN A 299 -28.44 7.11 6.19
CA GLN A 299 -28.24 8.56 6.31
C GLN A 299 -27.02 8.95 5.45
N PRO A 300 -26.93 10.19 4.93
CA PRO A 300 -25.71 10.67 4.29
C PRO A 300 -24.52 10.52 5.25
N TYR A 301 -23.53 9.70 4.87
CA TYR A 301 -22.31 9.51 5.63
C TYR A 301 -21.18 10.29 4.95
N TRP A 302 -20.33 10.88 5.77
CA TRP A 302 -19.13 11.57 5.33
C TRP A 302 -17.98 10.55 5.33
N VAL A 303 -17.33 10.35 4.19
CA VAL A 303 -16.02 9.70 4.12
C VAL A 303 -15.00 10.79 4.41
N GLY A 304 -14.55 10.87 5.66
CA GLY A 304 -13.43 11.73 6.00
C GLY A 304 -12.17 11.13 5.41
N GLU A 305 -11.72 11.66 4.26
CA GLU A 305 -10.29 11.59 3.93
C GLU A 305 -9.56 12.21 5.13
N THR A 306 -8.52 11.56 5.65
CA THR A 306 -7.76 12.10 6.78
C THR A 306 -7.26 13.48 6.38
N ASP A 307 -7.85 14.52 6.97
CA ASP A 307 -7.47 15.88 6.68
C ASP A 307 -6.02 16.06 7.13
N GLY A 308 -5.18 16.49 6.20
CA GLY A 308 -3.76 16.40 6.33
C GLY A 308 -3.07 17.23 5.26
N PRO A 309 -1.74 17.31 5.29
CA PRO A 309 -1.03 18.32 4.53
C PRO A 309 -1.32 18.26 3.02
N LYS A 310 -1.56 19.42 2.41
CA LYS A 310 -1.96 19.56 1.00
C LYS A 310 -1.01 20.48 0.23
N HIS A 311 -0.94 20.27 -1.08
CA HIS A 311 -0.33 21.15 -2.05
C HIS A 311 -1.41 21.84 -2.88
N LEU A 312 -1.24 23.13 -3.15
CA LEU A 312 -1.88 23.76 -4.31
C LEU A 312 -1.13 23.34 -5.58
N TYR A 313 -1.84 23.26 -6.71
CA TYR A 313 -1.22 23.00 -8.00
C TYR A 313 -1.85 23.79 -9.14
N ILE A 314 -1.06 23.97 -10.20
CA ILE A 314 -1.55 24.29 -11.55
C ILE A 314 -1.04 23.20 -12.48
N LEU A 315 -1.97 22.47 -13.09
CA LEU A 315 -1.66 21.56 -14.19
C LEU A 315 -1.79 22.31 -15.51
N ARG A 316 -0.88 22.03 -16.44
CA ARG A 316 -0.88 22.59 -17.80
C ARG A 316 -0.92 21.46 -18.81
N LEU A 317 -1.74 21.61 -19.85
CA LEU A 317 -1.75 20.69 -20.98
C LEU A 317 -0.64 21.10 -21.97
N ALA A 318 0.31 20.21 -22.19
CA ALA A 318 1.30 20.30 -23.24
C ALA A 318 0.79 19.60 -24.51
N GLY A 319 1.02 20.20 -25.68
CA GLY A 319 0.56 19.74 -26.99
C GLY A 319 0.02 20.89 -27.84
N ASP A 320 -0.45 20.57 -29.05
CA ASP A 320 -1.08 21.54 -29.95
C ASP A 320 -2.49 21.89 -29.49
N ILE A 321 -2.60 22.91 -28.64
CA ILE A 321 -3.89 23.35 -28.09
C ILE A 321 -4.83 23.94 -29.16
N ALA A 322 -4.31 24.39 -30.30
CA ALA A 322 -5.12 24.86 -31.42
C ALA A 322 -5.85 23.70 -32.09
N ALA A 323 -5.13 22.60 -32.35
CA ALA A 323 -5.75 21.35 -32.77
C ALA A 323 -6.72 20.80 -31.71
N TYR A 324 -6.37 20.90 -30.42
CA TYR A 324 -7.23 20.41 -29.32
C TYR A 324 -8.58 21.13 -29.25
N LEU A 325 -8.58 22.45 -29.39
CA LEU A 325 -9.79 23.28 -29.32
C LEU A 325 -10.48 23.47 -30.68
N GLY A 326 -9.86 23.04 -31.78
CA GLY A 326 -10.34 23.27 -33.14
C GLY A 326 -10.35 24.74 -33.54
N ARG A 327 -9.35 25.51 -33.07
CA ARG A 327 -9.24 26.98 -33.28
C ARG A 327 -7.99 27.34 -34.09
N GLY A 328 -7.96 28.57 -34.62
CA GLY A 328 -6.78 29.09 -35.31
C GLY A 328 -5.62 29.34 -34.36
N ILE A 329 -4.38 29.17 -34.83
CA ILE A 329 -3.17 29.35 -34.00
C ILE A 329 -3.07 30.80 -33.48
N ASP A 330 -3.45 31.78 -34.31
CA ASP A 330 -3.42 33.21 -33.99
C ASP A 330 -4.39 33.58 -32.84
N GLU A 331 -5.45 32.79 -32.62
CA GLU A 331 -6.41 33.03 -31.53
C GLU A 331 -5.90 32.55 -30.16
N LEU A 332 -4.92 31.64 -30.19
CA LEU A 332 -4.39 30.93 -29.03
C LEU A 332 -2.91 31.22 -28.77
N GLU A 333 -2.33 32.16 -29.51
CA GLU A 333 -0.97 32.63 -29.28
C GLU A 333 -0.79 33.01 -27.79
N ASP A 334 0.27 32.49 -27.17
CA ASP A 334 0.62 32.66 -25.75
C ASP A 334 -0.43 32.21 -24.71
N LYS A 335 -1.46 31.45 -25.12
CA LYS A 335 -2.46 30.89 -24.21
C LYS A 335 -2.17 29.43 -23.87
N HIS A 336 -2.63 29.02 -22.69
CA HIS A 336 -2.48 27.65 -22.21
C HIS A 336 -3.77 27.13 -21.58
N ILE A 337 -4.04 25.85 -21.82
CA ILE A 337 -5.10 25.12 -21.13
C ILE A 337 -4.56 24.68 -19.78
N ILE A 338 -5.19 25.15 -18.71
CA ILE A 338 -4.78 24.86 -17.34
C ILE A 338 -5.94 24.33 -16.49
N LYS A 339 -5.56 23.66 -15.41
CA LYS A 339 -6.44 23.28 -14.31
C LYS A 339 -5.78 23.65 -13.00
N VAL A 340 -6.49 24.38 -12.15
CA VAL A 340 -6.06 24.69 -10.78
C VAL A 340 -6.73 23.74 -9.79
N GLY A 341 -6.11 23.53 -8.63
CA GLY A 341 -6.70 22.75 -7.55
C GLY A 341 -5.74 22.52 -6.39
N PHE A 342 -6.15 21.67 -5.46
CA PHE A 342 -5.28 21.14 -4.41
C PHE A 342 -5.33 19.62 -4.36
N SER A 343 -4.26 19.01 -3.84
CA SER A 343 -4.17 17.57 -3.60
C SER A 343 -3.08 17.27 -2.58
N LYS A 344 -3.10 16.06 -2.03
CA LYS A 344 -1.97 15.51 -1.28
C LYS A 344 -0.74 15.28 -2.19
N SER A 345 -0.95 14.92 -3.47
CA SER A 345 0.12 14.73 -4.45
C SER A 345 -0.27 15.29 -5.83
N PRO A 346 0.23 16.48 -6.22
CA PRO A 346 -0.01 17.06 -7.55
C PRO A 346 0.38 16.12 -8.69
N GLN A 347 1.46 15.34 -8.52
CA GLN A 347 1.94 14.40 -9.53
C GLN A 347 0.98 13.21 -9.68
N ALA A 348 0.49 12.62 -8.57
CA ALA A 348 -0.52 11.57 -8.64
C ALA A 348 -1.83 12.10 -9.24
N ARG A 349 -2.23 13.33 -8.89
CA ARG A 349 -3.42 13.97 -9.47
C ARG A 349 -3.29 14.20 -10.98
N ARG A 350 -2.09 14.61 -11.43
CA ARG A 350 -1.77 14.70 -12.86
C ARG A 350 -1.90 13.33 -13.53
N ASP A 351 -1.31 12.29 -12.95
CA ASP A 351 -1.34 10.92 -13.50
C ASP A 351 -2.79 10.40 -13.61
N GLN A 352 -3.63 10.67 -12.60
CA GLN A 352 -5.06 10.33 -12.62
C GLN A 352 -5.76 11.01 -13.80
N ILE A 353 -5.56 12.31 -14.01
CA ILE A 353 -6.16 13.03 -15.15
C ILE A 353 -5.62 12.49 -16.48
N GLN A 354 -4.31 12.26 -16.58
CA GLN A 354 -3.68 11.71 -17.79
C GLN A 354 -4.24 10.33 -18.13
N SER A 355 -4.58 9.51 -17.13
CA SER A 355 -5.09 8.15 -17.33
C SER A 355 -6.45 8.09 -18.06
N ALA A 356 -7.20 9.19 -18.08
CA ALA A 356 -8.48 9.29 -18.79
C ALA A 356 -8.31 9.45 -20.33
N TYR A 357 -7.08 9.69 -20.80
CA TYR A 357 -6.76 9.89 -22.21
C TYR A 357 -5.86 8.77 -22.73
N PRO A 358 -6.00 8.37 -24.02
CA PRO A 358 -4.99 7.57 -24.69
C PRO A 358 -3.62 8.28 -24.66
N ARG A 359 -2.53 7.51 -24.62
CA ARG A 359 -1.18 8.07 -24.84
C ARG A 359 -1.13 8.67 -26.24
N GLY A 360 -0.71 9.94 -26.35
CA GLY A 360 -0.73 10.66 -27.62
C GLY A 360 0.06 11.98 -27.55
N ALA A 361 -0.29 12.92 -28.42
CA ALA A 361 0.40 14.22 -28.53
C ALA A 361 0.14 15.18 -27.34
N PHE A 362 -0.79 14.83 -26.45
CA PHE A 362 -1.25 15.66 -25.34
C PHE A 362 -0.84 15.06 -24.01
N ASN A 363 -0.15 15.86 -23.19
CA ASN A 363 0.32 15.44 -21.88
C ASN A 363 0.02 16.51 -20.83
N TRP A 364 -0.53 16.10 -19.69
CA TRP A 364 -0.64 16.97 -18.54
C TRP A 364 0.68 17.05 -17.78
N GLU A 365 1.02 18.25 -17.32
CA GLU A 365 2.23 18.53 -16.57
C GLU A 365 1.90 19.32 -15.31
N VAL A 366 2.63 19.07 -14.23
CA VAL A 366 2.57 19.92 -13.03
C VAL A 366 3.39 21.18 -13.31
N PHE A 367 2.71 22.27 -13.67
CA PHE A 367 3.36 23.55 -13.96
C PHE A 367 3.72 24.31 -12.67
N LYS A 368 2.84 24.24 -11.67
CA LYS A 368 3.09 24.73 -10.32
C LYS A 368 2.65 23.67 -9.29
N PRO A 369 3.36 23.52 -8.17
CA PRO A 369 4.58 24.26 -7.79
C PRO A 369 5.80 23.84 -8.63
N SER A 370 6.75 24.75 -8.81
CA SER A 370 8.01 24.50 -9.51
C SER A 370 9.13 25.34 -8.87
N PRO A 371 10.10 24.72 -8.17
CA PRO A 371 10.18 23.29 -7.88
C PRO A 371 9.04 22.78 -6.97
N GLN A 372 8.75 21.48 -7.04
CA GLN A 372 7.83 20.83 -6.10
C GLN A 372 8.52 20.77 -4.72
N PRO A 373 7.89 21.29 -3.65
CA PRO A 373 8.45 21.18 -2.31
C PRO A 373 8.37 19.74 -1.81
N ASP A 374 9.40 19.28 -1.09
CA ASP A 374 9.47 17.92 -0.52
C ASP A 374 8.37 17.67 0.53
N THR A 375 7.91 18.72 1.21
CA THR A 375 6.83 18.66 2.19
C THR A 375 5.66 19.55 1.76
N ALA A 376 4.44 19.07 1.99
CA ALA A 376 3.25 19.83 1.67
C ALA A 376 3.16 21.13 2.51
N PRO A 377 3.03 22.30 1.89
CA PRO A 377 3.15 23.58 2.58
C PRO A 377 1.92 23.99 3.39
N TYR A 378 0.75 23.36 3.15
CA TYR A 378 -0.51 23.71 3.79
C TYR A 378 -0.95 22.58 4.70
N ALA A 379 -1.30 22.88 5.94
CA ALA A 379 -1.52 21.86 6.97
C ALA A 379 -2.76 20.99 6.73
N ASN A 380 -3.79 21.53 6.07
CA ASN A 380 -5.07 20.88 5.90
C ASN A 380 -5.81 21.34 4.62
N ALA A 381 -6.94 20.70 4.35
CA ALA A 381 -7.78 20.95 3.19
C ALA A 381 -8.42 22.33 3.22
N ASP A 382 -8.92 22.82 4.36
CA ASP A 382 -9.58 24.13 4.45
C ASP A 382 -8.65 25.28 4.00
N ILE A 383 -7.38 25.21 4.39
CA ILE A 383 -6.35 26.18 4.00
C ILE A 383 -6.07 26.09 2.49
N ALA A 384 -6.00 24.88 1.95
CA ALA A 384 -5.78 24.65 0.52
C ALA A 384 -7.02 25.05 -0.31
N ILE A 385 -8.23 24.88 0.20
CA ILE A 385 -9.49 25.32 -0.41
C ILE A 385 -9.48 26.84 -0.54
N ALA A 386 -9.10 27.57 0.51
CA ALA A 386 -8.97 29.03 0.44
C ALA A 386 -8.00 29.49 -0.69
N GLY A 387 -6.90 28.75 -0.87
CA GLY A 387 -5.97 28.98 -1.97
C GLY A 387 -6.56 28.64 -3.34
N GLU A 388 -7.22 27.50 -3.49
CA GLU A 388 -7.87 27.10 -4.74
C GLU A 388 -8.97 28.09 -5.15
N ASP A 389 -9.81 28.50 -4.22
CA ASP A 389 -10.88 29.46 -4.46
C ASP A 389 -10.33 30.82 -4.91
N ALA A 390 -9.22 31.27 -4.31
CA ALA A 390 -8.54 32.48 -4.76
C ALA A 390 -7.96 32.34 -6.17
N MET A 391 -7.44 31.17 -6.55
CA MET A 391 -7.00 30.89 -7.92
C MET A 391 -8.17 30.93 -8.91
N LYS A 392 -9.25 30.19 -8.62
CA LYS A 392 -10.46 30.16 -9.45
C LYS A 392 -11.06 31.56 -9.61
N LYS A 393 -11.15 32.32 -8.52
CA LYS A 393 -11.61 33.71 -8.54
C LYS A 393 -10.72 34.60 -9.40
N ARG A 394 -9.39 34.50 -9.26
CA ARG A 394 -8.45 35.29 -10.09
C ARG A 394 -8.62 35.00 -11.58
N LEU A 395 -8.78 33.72 -11.95
CA LEU A 395 -8.98 33.34 -13.35
C LEU A 395 -10.27 33.95 -13.91
N VAL A 396 -11.37 33.88 -13.17
CA VAL A 396 -12.66 34.43 -13.60
C VAL A 396 -12.63 35.97 -13.66
N ASP A 397 -12.13 36.63 -12.62
CA ASP A 397 -12.13 38.09 -12.51
C ASP A 397 -11.21 38.76 -13.56
N ASP A 398 -10.07 38.14 -13.89
CA ASP A 398 -9.11 38.65 -14.88
C ASP A 398 -9.41 38.15 -16.30
N GLY A 399 -10.54 37.48 -16.53
CA GLY A 399 -11.04 37.18 -17.88
C GLY A 399 -10.48 35.92 -18.57
N ALA A 400 -10.02 34.91 -17.81
CA ALA A 400 -9.73 33.61 -18.40
C ALA A 400 -10.99 33.00 -19.02
N GLU A 401 -10.83 32.33 -20.16
CA GLU A 401 -11.96 31.64 -20.79
C GLU A 401 -12.19 30.29 -20.10
N VAL A 402 -13.43 30.03 -19.69
CA VAL A 402 -13.84 28.76 -19.09
C VAL A 402 -14.14 27.74 -20.20
N LEU A 403 -13.36 26.67 -20.25
CA LEU A 403 -13.50 25.63 -21.28
C LEU A 403 -14.47 24.50 -20.87
N GLY A 404 -15.09 24.62 -19.69
CA GLY A 404 -16.00 23.64 -19.11
C GLY A 404 -15.40 22.91 -17.92
N GLY A 405 -16.25 22.56 -16.95
CA GLY A 405 -15.82 21.93 -15.70
C GLY A 405 -14.83 22.79 -14.93
N GLU A 406 -13.62 22.27 -14.72
CA GLU A 406 -12.55 22.92 -13.95
C GLU A 406 -11.34 23.32 -14.83
N PHE A 407 -11.56 23.56 -16.13
CA PHE A 407 -10.52 23.89 -17.11
C PHE A 407 -10.64 25.32 -17.63
N PHE A 408 -9.50 25.99 -17.76
CA PHE A 408 -9.41 27.39 -18.16
C PHE A 408 -8.38 27.58 -19.27
N LEU A 409 -8.62 28.54 -20.15
CA LEU A 409 -7.65 29.05 -21.12
C LEU A 409 -7.17 30.42 -20.65
N ALA A 410 -5.87 30.55 -20.41
CA ALA A 410 -5.27 31.77 -19.87
C ALA A 410 -3.88 32.01 -20.48
N ASP A 411 -3.48 33.29 -20.58
CA ASP A 411 -2.10 33.65 -20.91
C ASP A 411 -1.14 33.41 -19.72
N ASP A 412 0.15 33.31 -20.03
CA ASP A 412 1.19 33.08 -19.02
C ASP A 412 1.12 34.10 -17.86
N GLY A 413 0.91 35.38 -18.15
CA GLY A 413 0.85 36.43 -17.14
C GLY A 413 -0.27 36.19 -16.13
N LEU A 414 -1.46 35.82 -16.62
CA LEU A 414 -2.60 35.46 -15.77
C LEU A 414 -2.33 34.18 -14.97
N ILE A 415 -1.67 33.18 -15.54
CA ILE A 415 -1.32 31.94 -14.82
C ILE A 415 -0.40 32.25 -13.62
N TYR A 416 0.61 33.09 -13.79
CA TYR A 416 1.49 33.49 -12.68
C TYR A 416 0.77 34.30 -11.60
N ARG A 417 -0.10 35.25 -11.99
CA ARG A 417 -0.93 36.01 -11.03
C ARG A 417 -1.90 35.10 -10.28
N THR A 418 -2.46 34.11 -10.95
CA THR A 418 -3.33 33.08 -10.37
C THR A 418 -2.58 32.30 -9.30
N TRP A 419 -1.39 31.79 -9.61
CA TRP A 419 -0.55 31.09 -8.63
C TRP A 419 -0.20 31.94 -7.41
N ALA A 420 0.16 33.21 -7.63
CA ALA A 420 0.45 34.14 -6.55
C ALA A 420 -0.77 34.40 -5.65
N ALA A 421 -1.96 34.58 -6.25
CA ALA A 421 -3.21 34.76 -5.52
C ALA A 421 -3.53 33.55 -4.63
N GLY A 422 -3.41 32.33 -5.18
CA GLY A 422 -3.65 31.11 -4.42
C GLY A 422 -2.71 30.93 -3.24
N ASN A 423 -1.40 31.11 -3.46
CA ASN A 423 -0.42 30.98 -2.38
C ASN A 423 -0.61 32.04 -1.28
N ASN A 424 -0.91 33.29 -1.64
CA ASN A 424 -1.11 34.34 -0.65
C ASN A 424 -2.36 34.08 0.19
N ALA A 425 -3.46 33.64 -0.43
CA ALA A 425 -4.69 33.30 0.27
C ALA A 425 -4.51 32.10 1.20
N ALA A 426 -3.86 31.03 0.74
CA ALA A 426 -3.59 29.87 1.56
C ALA A 426 -2.64 30.20 2.74
N LYS A 427 -1.61 31.02 2.52
CA LYS A 427 -0.73 31.48 3.62
C LYS A 427 -1.50 32.33 4.65
N ALA A 428 -2.32 33.27 4.20
CA ALA A 428 -3.14 34.08 5.10
C ALA A 428 -4.13 33.21 5.92
N ALA A 429 -4.73 32.19 5.29
CA ALA A 429 -5.59 31.22 5.98
C ALA A 429 -4.81 30.37 6.99
N GLN A 430 -3.58 29.96 6.65
CA GLN A 430 -2.68 29.21 7.53
C GLN A 430 -2.22 30.02 8.75
N GLU A 431 -2.03 31.33 8.60
CA GLU A 431 -1.67 32.24 9.70
C GLU A 431 -2.86 32.60 10.61
N SER A 432 -4.08 32.43 10.12
CA SER A 432 -5.33 32.72 10.84
C SER A 432 -5.90 31.52 11.61
N ASN A 433 -5.32 30.34 11.41
CA ASN A 433 -5.66 29.06 12.03
C ASN A 433 -4.63 28.73 13.12
#